data_AF-A0A953GR43-F1
#
_entry.id   AF-A0A953GR43-F1
#
_cell.length_a   1.000
_cell.length_b   1.000
_cell.length_c   1.000
_cell.angle_alpha   90.00
_cell.angle_beta   90.00
_cell.angle_gamma   90.00
#
_symmetry.space_group_name_H-M   'P 1'
#
loop_
_entity.id
_entity.type
_entity.pdbx_description
1 polymer ?
#
loop_
_entity_poly.entity_id
_entity_poly.type
_entity_poly.pdbx_seq_one_letter_code
_entity_poly.pdbx_strand_id
1 'polypeptide(L)'
;MSVFLDPGRLVDGELELSLVERHPGDPARGFSPSYYFFMRPVGRQTIMGGISLRLGNDEDLLLYYGHIGYGVDEPYRGHGYAARACRLLFPLALKHGLDPLWITCNPDNIASRRTCERAGGRLVEIIDIPPRITDLRQRGERQKCRYRFDLVWLT
;
A
#
# COMPACT_ATOMS: atom_id res chain seq x y z
N MET A 1 9.86 -5.88 -22.49
CA MET A 1 9.47 -4.55 -21.96
C MET A 1 9.34 -4.67 -20.45
N SER A 2 9.92 -3.75 -19.68
CA SER A 2 9.82 -3.77 -18.21
C SER A 2 8.39 -3.39 -17.80
N VAL A 3 7.78 -4.16 -16.90
CA VAL A 3 6.49 -3.80 -16.27
C VAL A 3 6.60 -2.55 -15.40
N PHE A 4 7.82 -2.13 -15.06
CA PHE A 4 8.06 -0.99 -14.19
C PHE A 4 8.19 0.33 -14.97
N LEU A 5 7.47 1.34 -14.50
CA LEU A 5 7.56 2.72 -14.92
C LEU A 5 8.53 3.49 -14.02
N ASP A 6 8.97 4.66 -14.49
CA ASP A 6 9.66 5.62 -13.63
C ASP A 6 8.66 6.30 -12.69
N PRO A 7 8.78 6.14 -11.35
CA PRO A 7 7.93 6.85 -10.41
C PRO A 7 8.14 8.37 -10.43
N GLY A 8 9.29 8.84 -10.92
CA GLY A 8 9.71 10.23 -10.76
C GLY A 8 9.96 10.58 -9.30
N ARG A 9 9.99 11.88 -8.99
CA ARG A 9 10.19 12.38 -7.63
C ARG A 9 8.86 12.39 -6.86
N LEU A 10 8.83 11.70 -5.72
CA LEU A 10 7.65 11.53 -4.88
C LEU A 10 7.85 12.28 -3.55
N VAL A 11 7.35 13.52 -3.47
CA VAL A 11 7.55 14.40 -2.31
C VAL A 11 6.26 15.14 -1.95
N ASP A 12 5.96 15.20 -0.67
CA ASP A 12 4.88 15.99 -0.08
C ASP A 12 5.44 16.68 1.18
N GLY A 13 5.61 18.00 1.14
CA GLY A 13 6.22 18.75 2.24
C GLY A 13 7.60 18.21 2.63
N GLU A 14 7.74 17.81 3.89
CA GLU A 14 8.95 17.22 4.46
C GLU A 14 9.12 15.72 4.18
N LEU A 15 8.13 15.04 3.62
CA LEU A 15 8.17 13.60 3.33
C LEU A 15 8.61 13.33 1.88
N GLU A 16 9.55 12.40 1.71
CA GLU A 16 9.98 11.85 0.43
C GLU A 16 9.83 10.32 0.42
N LEU A 17 9.34 9.78 -0.70
CA LEU A 17 9.42 8.35 -0.99
C LEU A 17 10.59 8.09 -1.94
N SER A 18 11.51 7.26 -1.47
CA SER A 18 12.74 6.95 -2.19
C SER A 18 12.71 5.50 -2.63
N LEU A 19 12.72 5.26 -3.95
CA LEU A 19 12.63 3.93 -4.52
C LEU A 19 13.84 3.10 -4.08
N VAL A 20 13.58 1.95 -3.49
CA VAL A 20 14.58 0.99 -3.02
C VAL A 20 14.72 -0.13 -4.03
N GLU A 21 13.58 -0.72 -4.40
CA GLU A 21 13.57 -1.95 -5.18
C GLU A 21 12.33 -2.02 -6.09
N ARG A 22 12.53 -2.66 -7.26
CA ARG A 22 11.48 -3.13 -8.16
C ARG A 22 11.54 -4.66 -8.15
N HIS A 23 10.66 -5.30 -7.40
CA HIS A 23 10.62 -6.75 -7.30
C HIS A 23 9.74 -7.30 -8.43
N PRO A 24 10.26 -8.10 -9.39
CA PRO A 24 9.52 -8.57 -10.56
C PRO A 24 8.32 -9.46 -10.23
N GLY A 25 8.22 -9.92 -8.98
CA GLY A 25 7.20 -10.86 -8.54
C GLY A 25 7.65 -12.30 -8.78
N ASP A 26 6.82 -13.23 -8.36
CA ASP A 26 6.94 -14.67 -8.58
C ASP A 26 5.53 -15.24 -8.75
N PRO A 27 5.03 -15.36 -9.98
CA PRO A 27 3.70 -15.88 -10.26
C PRO A 27 3.48 -17.31 -9.72
N ALA A 28 4.53 -18.13 -9.68
CA ALA A 28 4.43 -19.51 -9.16
C ALA A 28 4.17 -19.52 -7.64
N ARG A 29 4.49 -18.43 -6.95
CA ARG A 29 4.24 -18.21 -5.52
C ARG A 29 3.10 -17.23 -5.25
N GLY A 30 2.39 -16.77 -6.30
CA GLY A 30 1.33 -15.77 -6.18
C GLY A 30 1.84 -14.36 -5.83
N PHE A 31 3.13 -14.08 -6.05
CA PHE A 31 3.70 -12.75 -5.78
C PHE A 31 3.62 -11.87 -7.03
N SER A 32 2.85 -10.80 -6.91
CA SER A 32 2.76 -9.79 -7.96
C SER A 32 4.02 -8.91 -8.02
N PRO A 33 4.35 -8.34 -9.20
CA PRO A 33 5.38 -7.32 -9.29
C PRO A 33 5.10 -6.16 -8.33
N SER A 34 6.13 -5.58 -7.73
CA SER A 34 5.95 -4.49 -6.77
C SER A 34 7.11 -3.52 -6.71
N TYR A 35 6.81 -2.26 -6.37
CA TYR A 35 7.80 -1.28 -5.93
C TYR A 35 7.90 -1.30 -4.41
N TYR A 36 9.08 -1.08 -3.88
CA TYR A 36 9.30 -0.78 -2.46
C TYR A 36 10.04 0.55 -2.31
N PHE A 37 9.54 1.40 -1.40
CA PHE A 37 10.08 2.72 -1.12
C PHE A 37 10.35 2.87 0.38
N PHE A 38 11.40 3.60 0.73
CA PHE A 38 11.54 4.14 2.09
C PHE A 38 10.82 5.47 2.21
N MET A 39 10.19 5.69 3.36
CA MET A 39 9.74 7.01 3.81
C MET A 39 10.92 7.74 4.45
N ARG A 40 11.28 8.92 3.94
CA ARG A 40 12.41 9.72 4.43
C ARG A 40 12.03 11.18 4.61
N PRO A 41 12.66 11.90 5.55
CA PRO A 41 12.65 13.36 5.51
C PRO A 41 13.39 13.84 4.26
N VAL A 42 12.86 14.85 3.56
CA VAL A 42 13.52 15.44 2.39
C VAL A 42 14.95 15.85 2.74
N GLY A 43 15.90 15.42 1.91
CA GLY A 43 17.33 15.76 2.07
C GLY A 43 18.05 15.02 3.20
N ARG A 44 17.42 14.01 3.84
CA ARG A 44 18.04 13.18 4.87
C ARG A 44 17.96 11.70 4.52
N GLN A 45 18.92 10.92 5.03
CA GLN A 45 18.99 9.47 4.81
C GLN A 45 18.16 8.66 5.81
N THR A 46 17.66 9.31 6.87
CA THR A 46 16.85 8.70 7.94
C THR A 46 15.65 7.97 7.35
N ILE A 47 15.50 6.70 7.71
CA ILE A 47 14.35 5.87 7.34
C ILE A 47 13.30 6.01 8.46
N MET A 48 12.09 6.39 8.07
CA MET A 48 10.93 6.52 8.96
C MET A 48 9.96 5.34 8.85
N GLY A 49 10.22 4.43 7.92
CA GLY A 49 9.36 3.33 7.56
C GLY A 49 9.44 2.99 6.08
N GLY A 50 8.54 2.12 5.63
CA GLY A 50 8.49 1.62 4.27
C GLY A 50 7.09 1.55 3.71
N ILE A 51 6.97 1.65 2.39
CA ILE A 51 5.72 1.49 1.66
C ILE A 51 5.97 0.72 0.37
N SER A 52 5.03 -0.14 0.01
CA SER A 52 5.05 -0.94 -1.21
C SER A 52 3.84 -0.65 -2.08
N LEU A 53 4.03 -0.70 -3.40
CA LEU A 53 2.95 -0.71 -4.39
C LEU A 53 3.05 -2.00 -5.20
N ARG A 54 2.07 -2.88 -5.05
CA ARG A 54 1.89 -4.15 -5.77
C ARG A 54 1.04 -3.89 -7.01
N LEU A 55 1.41 -4.52 -8.13
CA LEU A 55 0.81 -4.30 -9.44
C LEU A 55 -0.14 -5.42 -9.90
N GLY A 56 -0.47 -6.37 -9.02
CA GLY A 56 -1.41 -7.43 -9.34
C GLY A 56 -2.86 -6.99 -9.21
N ASN A 57 -3.73 -7.73 -9.89
CA ASN A 57 -5.19 -7.55 -9.88
C ASN A 57 -5.92 -8.89 -9.69
N ASP A 58 -5.23 -9.91 -9.22
CA ASP A 58 -5.85 -11.19 -8.88
C ASP A 58 -6.78 -11.05 -7.67
N GLU A 59 -7.78 -11.92 -7.60
CA GLU A 59 -8.82 -11.85 -6.58
C GLU A 59 -8.25 -11.81 -5.15
N ASP A 60 -7.22 -12.61 -4.87
CA ASP A 60 -6.63 -12.68 -3.53
C ASP A 60 -5.93 -11.40 -3.14
N LEU A 61 -5.22 -10.77 -4.07
CA LEU A 61 -4.65 -9.44 -3.86
C LEU A 61 -5.75 -8.41 -3.58
N LEU A 62 -6.81 -8.38 -4.39
CA LEU A 62 -7.89 -7.40 -4.24
C LEU A 62 -8.69 -7.57 -2.94
N LEU A 63 -8.82 -8.81 -2.46
CA LEU A 63 -9.59 -9.14 -1.26
C LEU A 63 -8.76 -9.05 0.03
N TYR A 64 -7.53 -9.57 0.04
CA TYR A 64 -6.83 -9.85 1.30
C TYR A 64 -5.48 -9.17 1.50
N TYR A 65 -4.76 -8.83 0.42
CA TYR A 65 -3.42 -8.24 0.53
C TYR A 65 -3.40 -6.73 0.23
N GLY A 66 -4.22 -6.28 -0.71
CA GLY A 66 -4.25 -4.90 -1.21
C GLY A 66 -3.07 -4.55 -2.11
N HIS A 67 -3.20 -3.44 -2.82
CA HIS A 67 -2.15 -2.88 -3.68
C HIS A 67 -1.07 -2.19 -2.86
N ILE A 68 -1.43 -1.53 -1.76
CA ILE A 68 -0.48 -0.80 -0.92
C ILE A 68 -0.35 -1.46 0.45
N GLY A 69 0.88 -1.77 0.83
CA GLY A 69 1.24 -2.12 2.20
C GLY A 69 2.28 -1.14 2.75
N TYR A 70 2.14 -0.72 4.01
CA TYR A 70 3.03 0.24 4.65
C TYR A 70 3.31 -0.11 6.12
N GLY A 71 4.43 0.41 6.62
CA GLY A 71 4.77 0.45 8.04
C GLY A 71 5.52 1.73 8.35
N VAL A 72 5.21 2.36 9.48
CA VAL A 72 5.93 3.52 10.00
C VAL A 72 6.61 3.08 11.30
N ASP A 73 7.91 3.36 11.40
CA ASP A 73 8.72 3.01 12.55
C ASP A 73 8.23 3.80 13.78
N GLU A 74 8.32 3.17 14.95
CA GLU A 74 7.70 3.65 16.19
C GLU A 74 7.98 5.13 16.51
N PRO A 75 9.22 5.65 16.38
CA PRO A 75 9.50 7.07 16.65
C PRO A 75 8.79 8.07 15.75
N TYR A 76 8.30 7.63 14.58
CA TYR A 76 7.71 8.51 13.55
C TYR A 76 6.19 8.32 13.41
N ARG A 77 5.58 7.42 14.20
CA ARG A 77 4.12 7.21 14.21
C ARG A 77 3.39 8.46 14.70
N GLY A 78 2.10 8.57 14.36
CA GLY A 78 1.25 9.69 14.80
C GLY A 78 1.30 10.95 13.93
N HIS A 79 2.31 11.10 13.06
CA HIS A 79 2.50 12.29 12.20
C HIS A 79 1.78 12.23 10.85
N GLY A 80 1.00 11.18 10.59
CA GLY A 80 0.24 11.04 9.34
C GLY A 80 1.06 10.62 8.11
N TYR A 81 2.34 10.26 8.26
CA TYR A 81 3.22 9.88 7.15
C TYR A 81 2.67 8.75 6.28
N ALA A 82 2.04 7.72 6.88
CA ALA A 82 1.47 6.62 6.10
C ALA A 82 0.39 7.08 5.09
N ALA A 83 -0.49 8.01 5.49
CA ALA A 83 -1.55 8.51 4.63
C ALA A 83 -0.99 9.39 3.50
N ARG A 84 -0.02 10.25 3.82
CA ARG A 84 0.70 11.08 2.85
C ARG A 84 1.49 10.22 1.85
N ALA A 85 2.18 9.19 2.33
CA ALA A 85 2.88 8.22 1.51
C ALA A 85 1.94 7.47 0.55
N CYS A 86 0.74 7.08 1.00
CA CYS A 86 -0.26 6.46 0.11
C CYS A 86 -0.60 7.41 -1.05
N ARG A 87 -0.91 8.68 -0.75
CA ARG A 87 -1.27 9.67 -1.78
C ARG A 87 -0.14 9.92 -2.78
N LEU A 88 1.11 9.95 -2.33
CA LEU A 88 2.27 10.06 -3.21
C LEU A 88 2.37 8.92 -4.24
N LEU A 89 1.84 7.73 -3.93
CA LEU A 89 1.85 6.60 -4.86
C LEU A 89 0.64 6.57 -5.81
N PHE A 90 -0.40 7.36 -5.59
CA PHE A 90 -1.61 7.35 -6.43
C PHE A 90 -1.35 7.69 -7.90
N PRO A 91 -0.55 8.71 -8.25
CA PRO A 91 -0.23 9.00 -9.65
C PRO A 91 0.49 7.84 -10.35
N LEU A 92 1.37 7.13 -9.64
CA LEU A 92 2.05 5.96 -10.19
C LEU A 92 1.07 4.80 -10.35
N ALA A 93 0.22 4.53 -9.36
CA ALA A 93 -0.81 3.50 -9.42
C ALA A 93 -1.77 3.73 -10.61
N LEU A 94 -2.21 4.97 -10.82
CA LEU A 94 -3.06 5.34 -11.94
C LEU A 94 -2.37 5.11 -13.29
N LYS A 95 -1.07 5.41 -13.42
CA LYS A 95 -0.28 5.10 -14.63
C LYS A 95 -0.18 3.59 -14.93
N HIS A 96 -0.30 2.74 -13.90
CA HIS A 96 -0.40 1.29 -14.05
C HIS A 96 -1.83 0.79 -14.29
N GLY A 97 -2.82 1.69 -14.40
CA GLY A 97 -4.22 1.34 -14.58
C GLY A 97 -4.89 0.78 -13.31
N LEU A 98 -4.33 1.04 -12.13
CA LEU A 98 -4.89 0.61 -10.86
C LEU A 98 -5.99 1.58 -10.39
N ASP A 99 -7.13 1.53 -11.06
CA ASP A 99 -8.34 2.24 -10.66
C ASP A 99 -9.57 1.31 -10.81
N PRO A 100 -10.24 0.94 -9.70
CA PRO A 100 -9.96 1.35 -8.32
C PRO A 100 -8.65 0.79 -7.75
N LEU A 101 -8.04 1.55 -6.84
CA LEU A 101 -7.00 1.04 -5.96
C LEU A 101 -7.62 0.49 -4.66
N TRP A 102 -7.01 -0.57 -4.14
CA TRP A 102 -7.46 -1.26 -2.92
C TRP A 102 -6.36 -1.29 -1.86
N ILE A 103 -6.72 -0.97 -0.62
CA ILE A 103 -5.87 -1.18 0.56
C ILE A 103 -6.67 -2.03 1.54
N THR A 104 -6.02 -3.02 2.15
CA THR A 104 -6.63 -3.87 3.18
C THR A 104 -5.92 -3.70 4.51
N CYS A 105 -6.65 -3.87 5.60
CA CYS A 105 -6.06 -3.93 6.94
C CYS A 105 -6.92 -4.78 7.86
N ASN A 106 -6.35 -5.28 8.95
CA ASN A 106 -7.13 -6.02 9.93
C ASN A 106 -8.14 -5.07 10.62
N PRO A 107 -9.34 -5.54 11.01
CA PRO A 107 -10.36 -4.70 11.64
C PRO A 107 -9.93 -4.03 12.95
N ASP A 108 -9.08 -4.69 13.72
CA ASP A 108 -8.50 -4.22 14.98
C ASP A 108 -7.35 -3.22 14.77
N ASN A 109 -6.81 -3.10 13.55
CA ASN A 109 -5.79 -2.12 13.21
C ASN A 109 -6.41 -0.73 12.97
N ILE A 110 -6.85 -0.10 14.06
CA ILE A 110 -7.49 1.23 14.04
C ILE A 110 -6.59 2.30 13.40
N ALA A 111 -5.27 2.19 13.56
CA ALA A 111 -4.32 3.12 12.95
C ALA A 111 -4.32 3.05 11.42
N SER A 112 -4.30 1.85 10.84
CA SER A 112 -4.37 1.67 9.38
C SER A 112 -5.73 2.03 8.82
N ARG A 113 -6.83 1.79 9.56
CA ARG A 113 -8.18 2.24 9.17
C ARG A 113 -8.24 3.76 9.02
N ARG A 114 -7.82 4.49 10.06
CA ARG A 114 -7.72 5.96 10.03
C ARG A 114 -6.79 6.45 8.93
N THR A 115 -5.71 5.72 8.66
CA THR A 115 -4.79 6.04 7.56
C THR A 115 -5.50 5.95 6.21
N CYS A 116 -6.25 4.88 5.96
CA CYS A 116 -7.00 4.69 4.72
C CYS A 116 -8.07 5.77 4.54
N GLU A 117 -8.86 6.05 5.58
CA GLU A 117 -9.89 7.10 5.57
C GLU A 117 -9.28 8.48 5.30
N ARG A 118 -8.21 8.83 6.02
CA ARG A 118 -7.50 10.10 5.79
C ARG A 118 -6.98 10.18 4.37
N ALA A 119 -6.41 9.11 3.83
CA ALA A 119 -5.90 9.07 2.46
C ALA A 119 -7.00 9.16 1.37
N GLY A 120 -8.28 9.18 1.73
CA GLY A 120 -9.41 9.30 0.80
C GLY A 120 -10.10 7.97 0.49
N GLY A 121 -9.74 6.89 1.19
CA GLY A 121 -10.32 5.57 0.98
C GLY A 121 -11.69 5.43 1.65
N ARG A 122 -12.62 4.78 0.94
CA ARG A 122 -13.93 4.40 1.46
C ARG A 122 -13.90 2.95 1.91
N LEU A 123 -14.27 2.68 3.16
CA LEU A 123 -14.51 1.31 3.62
C LEU A 123 -15.68 0.72 2.83
N VAL A 124 -15.45 -0.38 2.12
CA VAL A 124 -16.47 -1.09 1.34
C VAL A 124 -17.10 -2.20 2.17
N GLU A 125 -16.26 -3.00 2.82
CA GLU A 125 -16.69 -4.18 3.56
C GLU A 125 -15.62 -4.67 4.55
N ILE A 126 -16.04 -5.56 5.44
CA ILE A 126 -15.17 -6.40 6.26
C ILE A 126 -15.46 -7.84 5.89
N ILE A 127 -14.43 -8.56 5.42
CA ILE A 127 -14.57 -9.94 4.93
C ILE A 127 -13.76 -10.91 5.76
N ASP A 128 -14.24 -12.15 5.85
CA ASP A 128 -13.51 -13.26 6.46
C ASP A 128 -12.42 -13.77 5.53
N ILE A 129 -11.28 -14.13 6.10
CA ILE A 129 -10.15 -14.74 5.39
C ILE A 129 -10.42 -16.25 5.27
N PRO A 130 -10.62 -16.79 4.06
CA PRO A 130 -10.96 -18.20 3.88
C PRO A 130 -9.75 -19.09 4.24
N PRO A 131 -9.96 -20.37 4.59
CA PRO A 131 -8.88 -21.28 5.00
C PRO A 131 -7.76 -21.45 3.97
N ARG A 132 -8.04 -21.25 2.68
CA ARG A 132 -7.05 -21.34 1.60
C ARG A 132 -5.99 -20.23 1.64
N ILE A 133 -6.26 -19.10 2.30
CA ILE A 133 -5.27 -18.04 2.53
C ILE A 133 -4.50 -18.36 3.81
N THR A 134 -3.50 -19.23 3.66
CA THR A 134 -2.80 -19.85 4.80
C THR A 134 -1.83 -18.89 5.48
N ASP A 135 -1.11 -18.07 4.73
CA ASP A 135 -0.06 -17.19 5.23
C ASP A 135 -0.60 -16.11 6.17
N LEU A 136 -1.71 -15.45 5.82
CA LEU A 136 -2.35 -14.46 6.70
C LEU A 136 -2.95 -15.12 7.94
N ARG A 137 -3.57 -16.30 7.80
CA ARG A 137 -4.15 -17.01 8.93
C ARG A 137 -3.12 -17.50 9.93
N GLN A 138 -1.94 -17.92 9.46
CA GLN A 138 -0.79 -18.28 10.30
C GLN A 138 -0.28 -17.09 11.11
N ARG A 139 -0.45 -15.86 10.62
CA ARG A 139 -0.16 -14.61 11.36
C ARG A 139 -1.26 -14.22 12.36
N GLY A 140 -2.28 -15.06 12.53
CA GLY A 140 -3.42 -14.79 13.41
C GLY A 140 -4.51 -13.91 12.77
N GLU A 141 -4.36 -13.52 11.50
CA GLU A 141 -5.33 -12.69 10.82
C GLU A 141 -6.57 -13.52 10.46
N ARG A 142 -7.76 -12.95 10.67
CA ARG A 142 -9.04 -13.64 10.42
C ARG A 142 -9.97 -12.88 9.51
N GLN A 143 -9.83 -11.57 9.47
CA GLN A 143 -10.70 -10.68 8.71
C GLN A 143 -9.89 -9.55 8.09
N LYS A 144 -10.42 -8.96 7.02
CA LYS A 144 -9.86 -7.77 6.37
C LYS A 144 -10.94 -6.73 6.16
N CYS A 145 -10.66 -5.50 6.60
CA CYS A 145 -11.32 -4.32 6.08
C CYS A 145 -10.81 -4.06 4.66
N ARG A 146 -11.72 -3.83 3.71
CA ARG A 146 -11.37 -3.45 2.34
C ARG A 146 -11.70 -1.98 2.09
N TYR A 147 -10.66 -1.19 1.83
CA TYR A 147 -10.80 0.21 1.46
C TYR A 147 -10.60 0.38 -0.05
N ARG A 148 -11.56 1.04 -0.68
CA ARG A 148 -11.53 1.39 -2.10
C ARG A 148 -11.14 2.85 -2.29
N PHE A 149 -10.27 3.10 -3.24
CA PHE A 149 -9.81 4.41 -3.66
C PHE A 149 -10.13 4.55 -5.14
N ASP A 150 -11.04 5.48 -5.47
CA ASP A 150 -11.40 5.80 -6.85
C ASP A 150 -10.43 6.92 -7.32
N LEU A 151 -9.31 6.55 -7.95
CA LEU A 151 -8.15 7.44 -8.14
C LEU A 151 -8.42 8.56 -9.14
N VAL A 152 -9.24 8.32 -10.16
CA VAL A 152 -9.61 9.34 -11.16
C VAL A 152 -10.36 10.54 -10.57
N TRP A 153 -10.84 10.44 -9.32
CA TRP A 153 -11.51 11.54 -8.60
C TRP A 153 -10.65 12.13 -7.47
N LEU A 154 -9.44 11.62 -7.25
CA LEU A 154 -8.54 12.00 -6.15
C LEU A 154 -7.26 12.71 -6.59
N THR A 155 -6.97 12.74 -7.90
CA THR A 155 -5.80 13.38 -8.52
C THR A 155 -6.22 14.53 -9.41
#